data_AF-A0A2N5A2T9-F1
#
_entry.id   AF-A0A2N5A2T9-F1
#
_cell.length_a   1.000
_cell.length_b   1.000
_cell.length_c   1.000
_cell.angle_alpha   90.00
_cell.angle_beta   90.00
_cell.angle_gamma   90.00
#
_symmetry.space_group_name_H-M   'P 1'
#
loop_
_entity.id
_entity.type
_entity.pdbx_description
1 polymer ?
#
loop_
_entity_poly.entity_id
_entity_poly.type
_entity_poly.pdbx_seq_one_letter_code
_entity_poly.pdbx_strand_id
1 'polypeptide(L)'
;GEDRSLQFPGSLGGMNWGSVSVDPNNSLMFVNDMRLGLANYMVPRAKVAKDASGIEMGIVPMEGTPFGAMRERFLSPLGIPCQKPPFGTMSAVDLKTGKLVWQVPVGTVEDTGPLGIRMHMPIPIGMPTLGASLSTQSGLLFFAGTQDFYLRAFDTANGKEIWKSRLPVGSQS
;
A
#
# COMPACT_ATOMS: atom_id res chain seq x y z
N GLY A 1 22.23 -14.22 9.11
CA GLY A 1 21.69 -13.17 8.22
C GLY A 1 21.10 -13.73 6.93
N GLU A 2 21.54 -14.91 6.49
CA GLU A 2 20.97 -15.60 5.33
C GLU A 2 19.68 -16.34 5.63
N ASP A 3 19.34 -16.52 6.92
CA ASP A 3 18.08 -17.10 7.35
C ASP A 3 16.90 -16.19 7.00
N ARG A 4 15.82 -16.81 6.53
CA ARG A 4 14.61 -16.11 6.13
C ARG A 4 13.88 -15.55 7.36
N SER A 5 13.76 -14.23 7.40
CA SER A 5 13.01 -13.52 8.44
C SER A 5 11.74 -12.89 7.84
N LEU A 6 10.66 -12.87 8.60
CA LEU A 6 9.44 -12.14 8.23
C LEU A 6 9.45 -10.77 8.91
N GLN A 7 9.28 -9.72 8.12
CA GLN A 7 9.15 -8.34 8.59
C GLN A 7 7.72 -7.84 8.34
N PHE A 8 7.07 -7.30 9.37
CA PHE A 8 5.75 -6.69 9.27
C PHE A 8 5.63 -5.39 10.10
N PRO A 9 5.20 -4.26 9.50
CA PRO A 9 5.10 -4.05 8.05
C PRO A 9 6.46 -4.24 7.37
N GLY A 10 6.47 -4.77 6.16
CA GLY A 10 7.69 -4.91 5.37
C GLY A 10 8.21 -3.56 4.88
N SER A 11 9.33 -3.52 4.16
CA SER A 11 9.95 -2.26 3.72
C SER A 11 9.08 -1.40 2.79
N LEU A 12 8.04 -1.97 2.17
CA LEU A 12 7.03 -1.22 1.39
C LEU A 12 5.76 -0.89 2.19
N GLY A 13 5.63 -1.43 3.40
CA GLY A 13 4.47 -1.28 4.26
C GLY A 13 4.53 -0.03 5.15
N GLY A 14 3.44 0.21 5.88
CA GLY A 14 3.24 1.43 6.65
C GLY A 14 2.84 2.61 5.77
N MET A 15 3.07 3.81 6.30
CA MET A 15 2.90 5.08 5.59
C MET A 15 4.11 5.27 4.70
N ASN A 16 3.90 5.31 3.38
CA ASN A 16 4.98 5.32 2.40
C ASN A 16 4.81 6.50 1.42
N TRP A 17 5.05 6.30 0.12
CA TRP A 17 5.18 7.36 -0.88
C TRP A 17 3.90 8.19 -1.14
N GLY A 18 2.75 7.78 -0.59
CA GLY A 18 1.49 8.52 -0.69
C GLY A 18 1.45 9.85 0.06
N SER A 19 2.41 10.11 0.96
CA SER A 19 2.36 11.27 1.84
C SER A 19 1.02 11.36 2.60
N VAL A 20 0.68 12.55 3.09
CA VAL A 20 -0.57 12.84 3.79
C VAL A 20 -1.22 14.07 3.18
N SER A 21 -2.55 14.17 3.30
CA SER A 21 -3.28 15.42 3.10
C SER A 21 -3.84 15.90 4.43
N VAL A 22 -4.04 17.22 4.56
CA VAL A 22 -4.45 17.84 5.82
C VAL A 22 -5.62 18.77 5.55
N ASP A 23 -6.65 18.68 6.40
CA ASP A 23 -7.69 19.69 6.55
C ASP A 23 -7.41 20.52 7.81
N PRO A 24 -6.83 21.73 7.67
CA PRO A 24 -6.46 22.54 8.82
C PRO A 24 -7.68 23.11 9.57
N ASN A 25 -8.84 23.26 8.92
CA ASN A 25 -10.03 23.85 9.55
C ASN A 25 -10.64 22.88 10.57
N ASN A 26 -10.64 21.58 10.25
CA ASN A 26 -11.14 20.52 11.13
C ASN A 26 -10.00 19.82 11.90
N SER A 27 -8.74 20.20 11.67
CA SER A 27 -7.56 19.58 12.28
C SER A 27 -7.48 18.07 12.01
N LEU A 28 -7.78 17.66 10.79
CA LEU A 28 -7.72 16.28 10.35
C LEU A 28 -6.53 16.07 9.41
N MET A 29 -5.81 14.97 9.61
CA MET A 29 -4.81 14.46 8.68
C MET A 29 -5.32 13.16 8.08
N PHE A 30 -5.27 13.03 6.77
CA PHE A 30 -5.62 11.83 6.04
C PHE A 30 -4.37 11.14 5.55
N VAL A 31 -4.26 9.86 5.89
CA VAL A 31 -3.08 9.07 5.60
C VAL A 31 -3.47 7.68 5.16
N ASN A 32 -2.85 7.23 4.07
CA ASN A 32 -2.95 5.85 3.61
C ASN A 32 -1.74 5.02 4.05
N ASP A 33 -1.98 3.76 4.35
CA ASP A 33 -0.94 2.80 4.76
C ASP A 33 -1.08 1.47 4.03
N MET A 34 0.06 0.83 3.77
CA MET A 34 0.16 -0.51 3.21
C MET A 34 0.45 -1.54 4.30
N ARG A 35 -0.32 -2.63 4.33
CA ARG A 35 -0.22 -3.68 5.35
C ARG A 35 0.30 -4.98 4.76
N LEU A 36 1.46 -4.88 4.14
CA LEU A 36 2.15 -6.01 3.53
C LEU A 36 3.38 -6.39 4.33
N GLY A 37 3.51 -7.69 4.64
CA GLY A 37 4.74 -8.26 5.17
C GLY A 37 5.64 -8.76 4.06
N LEU A 38 6.94 -8.58 4.27
CA LEU A 38 7.97 -9.06 3.35
C LEU A 38 8.87 -10.06 4.07
N ALA A 39 9.28 -11.10 3.37
CA ALA A 39 10.36 -11.95 3.81
C ALA A 39 11.69 -11.33 3.38
N ASN A 40 12.63 -11.21 4.31
CA ASN A 40 13.95 -10.64 4.06
C ASN A 40 15.04 -11.61 4.51
N TYR A 41 16.10 -11.68 3.72
CA TYR A 41 17.31 -12.43 4.02
C TYR A 41 18.48 -11.94 3.17
N MET A 42 19.70 -12.18 3.66
CA MET A 42 20.91 -11.84 2.94
C MET A 42 21.24 -12.92 1.91
N VAL A 43 21.73 -12.49 0.74
CA VAL A 43 22.21 -13.35 -0.34
C VAL A 43 23.71 -13.11 -0.50
N PRO A 44 24.57 -14.14 -0.49
CA PRO A 44 26.00 -13.97 -0.74
C PRO A 44 26.28 -13.25 -2.05
N ARG A 45 27.23 -12.31 -2.07
CA ARG A 45 27.54 -11.45 -3.23
C ARG A 45 27.82 -12.24 -4.52
N ALA A 46 28.46 -13.40 -4.41
CA ALA A 46 28.74 -14.29 -5.54
C ALA A 46 27.47 -14.79 -6.27
N LYS A 47 26.30 -14.75 -5.61
CA LYS A 47 25.00 -15.16 -6.15
C LYS A 47 24.12 -13.98 -6.56
N VAL A 48 24.60 -12.74 -6.40
CA VAL A 48 23.87 -11.53 -6.79
C VAL A 48 24.21 -11.20 -8.24
N ALA A 49 23.19 -11.14 -9.11
CA ALA A 49 23.37 -10.74 -10.49
C ALA A 49 23.91 -9.31 -10.59
N LYS A 50 24.75 -9.02 -11.59
CA LYS A 50 25.40 -7.70 -11.74
C LYS A 50 24.43 -6.57 -12.05
N ASP A 51 23.32 -6.90 -12.68
CA ASP A 51 22.21 -6.02 -13.04
C ASP A 51 21.04 -6.11 -12.04
N ALA A 52 21.22 -6.80 -10.91
CA ALA A 52 20.24 -6.80 -9.84
C ALA A 52 20.04 -5.37 -9.33
N SER A 53 18.86 -4.82 -9.54
CA SER A 53 18.47 -3.51 -8.98
C SER A 53 17.58 -3.69 -7.75
N GLY A 54 16.83 -4.78 -7.72
CA GLY A 54 15.81 -5.06 -6.72
C GLY A 54 14.72 -3.99 -6.67
N ILE A 55 14.44 -3.26 -7.76
CA ILE A 55 13.41 -2.21 -7.79
C ILE A 55 12.10 -2.76 -7.21
N GLU A 56 11.62 -2.11 -6.14
CA GLU A 56 10.55 -2.53 -5.23
C GLU A 56 10.74 -3.89 -4.54
N MET A 57 11.02 -4.96 -5.28
CA MET A 57 11.15 -6.34 -4.83
C MET A 57 12.37 -7.02 -5.47
N GLY A 58 12.83 -8.10 -4.86
CA GLY A 58 13.98 -8.88 -5.33
C GLY A 58 15.27 -8.51 -4.61
N ILE A 59 16.40 -8.92 -5.20
CA ILE A 59 17.72 -8.76 -4.59
C ILE A 59 18.24 -7.35 -4.84
N VAL A 60 18.52 -6.62 -3.76
CA VAL A 60 19.20 -5.33 -3.80
C VAL A 60 20.69 -5.55 -3.55
N PRO A 61 21.57 -5.18 -4.48
CA PRO A 61 23.02 -5.28 -4.27
C PRO A 61 23.45 -4.31 -3.15
N MET A 62 24.26 -4.79 -2.21
CA MET A 62 24.87 -3.95 -1.18
C MET A 62 26.35 -3.78 -1.50
N GLU A 63 26.67 -2.81 -2.36
CA GLU A 63 28.05 -2.55 -2.78
C GLU A 63 28.97 -2.30 -1.59
N GLY A 64 30.21 -2.77 -1.67
CA GLY A 64 31.17 -2.73 -0.57
C GLY A 64 30.96 -3.78 0.53
N THR A 65 29.92 -4.61 0.45
CA THR A 65 29.66 -5.70 1.40
C THR A 65 29.71 -7.07 0.72
N PRO A 66 29.91 -8.18 1.48
CA PRO A 66 29.88 -9.53 0.92
C PRO A 66 28.47 -10.06 0.62
N PHE A 67 27.44 -9.20 0.61
CA PHE A 67 26.04 -9.60 0.49
C PHE A 67 25.22 -8.72 -0.48
N GLY A 68 24.02 -9.18 -0.80
CA GLY A 68 22.88 -8.37 -1.20
C GLY A 68 21.68 -8.70 -0.30
N ALA A 69 20.68 -7.83 -0.28
CA ALA A 69 19.47 -8.02 0.53
C ALA A 69 18.31 -8.46 -0.36
N MET A 70 17.76 -9.65 -0.10
CA MET A 70 16.50 -10.08 -0.73
C MET A 70 15.32 -9.42 -0.03
N ARG A 71 14.40 -8.88 -0.82
CA ARG A 71 13.05 -8.50 -0.40
C ARG A 71 12.06 -9.34 -1.18
N GLU A 72 11.24 -10.13 -0.50
CA GLU A 72 10.28 -11.03 -1.14
C GLU A 72 8.88 -10.81 -0.57
N ARG A 73 7.85 -10.79 -1.42
CA ARG A 73 6.46 -10.65 -0.97
C ARG A 73 6.04 -11.91 -0.25
N PHE A 74 5.46 -11.78 0.94
CA PHE A 74 4.94 -12.92 1.69
C PHE A 74 3.56 -13.33 1.15
N LEU A 75 3.56 -14.05 0.04
CA LEU A 75 2.37 -14.49 -0.69
C LEU A 75 2.11 -15.98 -0.50
N SER A 76 0.83 -16.36 -0.63
CA SER A 76 0.38 -17.74 -0.75
C SER A 76 0.72 -18.31 -2.13
N PRO A 77 0.61 -19.63 -2.35
CA PRO A 77 0.76 -20.23 -3.68
C PRO A 77 -0.18 -19.65 -4.75
N LEU A 78 -1.28 -19.03 -4.32
CA LEU A 78 -2.24 -18.35 -5.20
C LEU A 78 -1.86 -16.89 -5.52
N GLY A 79 -0.70 -16.41 -5.05
CA GLY A 79 -0.26 -15.02 -5.26
C GLY A 79 -0.96 -13.98 -4.38
N ILE A 80 -1.78 -14.42 -3.41
CA ILE A 80 -2.49 -13.54 -2.47
C ILE A 80 -1.61 -13.32 -1.23
N PRO A 81 -1.48 -12.10 -0.70
CA PRO A 81 -0.73 -11.89 0.53
C PRO A 81 -1.27 -12.74 1.68
N CYS A 82 -0.38 -13.39 2.43
CA CYS A 82 -0.77 -14.32 3.50
C CYS A 82 -1.37 -13.61 4.74
N GLN A 83 -1.25 -12.29 4.83
CA GLN A 83 -1.80 -11.52 5.94
C GLN A 83 -3.33 -11.43 5.84
N LYS A 84 -4.01 -11.28 6.98
CA LYS A 84 -5.44 -11.00 6.98
C LYS A 84 -5.69 -9.61 6.38
N PRO A 85 -6.59 -9.46 5.39
CA PRO A 85 -7.00 -8.15 4.89
C PRO A 85 -7.54 -7.23 6.00
N PRO A 86 -7.43 -5.90 5.87
CA PRO A 86 -7.07 -5.19 4.64
C PRO A 86 -5.57 -5.05 4.39
N PHE A 87 -5.16 -5.09 3.11
CA PHE A 87 -3.77 -4.88 2.68
C PHE A 87 -3.41 -3.41 2.49
N GLY A 88 -4.40 -2.53 2.50
CA GLY A 88 -4.20 -1.08 2.57
C GLY A 88 -5.44 -0.35 3.04
N THR A 89 -5.23 0.74 3.76
CA THR A 89 -6.28 1.51 4.41
C THR A 89 -6.11 3.01 4.18
N MET A 90 -7.20 3.75 4.31
CA MET A 90 -7.21 5.21 4.48
C MET A 90 -7.70 5.52 5.89
N SER A 91 -6.99 6.42 6.55
CA SER A 91 -7.21 6.76 7.94
C SER A 91 -7.32 8.27 8.11
N ALA A 92 -8.24 8.73 8.96
CA ALA A 92 -8.24 10.10 9.46
C ALA A 92 -7.69 10.11 10.89
N VAL A 93 -6.77 11.04 11.14
CA VAL A 93 -6.16 11.28 12.45
C VAL A 93 -6.46 12.71 12.87
N ASP A 94 -6.96 12.89 14.08
CA ASP A 94 -7.12 14.20 14.71
C ASP A 94 -5.73 14.72 15.09
N LEU A 95 -5.32 15.85 14.51
CA LEU A 95 -4.01 16.46 14.72
C LEU A 95 -3.86 17.10 16.11
N LYS A 96 -4.95 17.41 16.80
CA LYS A 96 -4.91 17.95 18.17
C LYS A 96 -4.65 16.85 19.18
N THR A 97 -5.29 15.70 18.99
CA THR A 97 -5.23 14.59 19.96
C THR A 97 -4.29 13.46 19.56
N GLY A 98 -3.87 13.40 18.30
CA GLY A 98 -3.10 12.29 17.72
C GLY A 98 -3.91 10.99 17.60
N LYS A 99 -5.23 11.04 17.75
CA LYS A 99 -6.09 9.84 17.76
C LYS A 99 -6.67 9.56 16.39
N LEU A 100 -6.84 8.27 16.10
CA LEU A 100 -7.57 7.81 14.94
C LEU A 100 -9.06 8.18 15.08
N VAL A 101 -9.60 8.86 14.07
CA VAL A 101 -11.02 9.22 13.99
C VAL A 101 -11.80 8.11 13.30
N TRP A 102 -11.33 7.70 12.11
CA TRP A 102 -11.89 6.60 11.35
C TRP A 102 -10.81 5.94 10.49
N GLN A 103 -11.09 4.71 10.05
CA GLN A 103 -10.24 3.96 9.15
C GLN A 103 -11.09 3.05 8.25
N VAL A 104 -10.81 3.06 6.95
CA VAL A 104 -11.53 2.26 5.95
C VAL A 104 -10.56 1.55 5.01
N PRO A 105 -10.88 0.33 4.54
CA PRO A 105 -10.12 -0.32 3.47
C PRO A 105 -10.30 0.45 2.16
N VAL A 106 -9.24 0.57 1.36
CA VAL A 106 -9.32 1.23 0.05
C VAL A 106 -8.90 0.29 -1.06
N GLY A 107 -9.75 0.15 -2.08
CA GLY A 107 -9.49 -0.72 -3.22
C GLY A 107 -10.19 -2.07 -3.10
N THR A 108 -10.48 -2.63 -4.27
CA THR A 108 -11.25 -3.85 -4.46
C THR A 108 -10.51 -4.85 -5.33
N VAL A 109 -11.00 -6.09 -5.36
CA VAL A 109 -10.49 -7.18 -6.24
C VAL A 109 -11.08 -7.13 -7.65
N GLU A 110 -11.67 -6.02 -8.10
CA GLU A 110 -12.34 -6.00 -9.41
C GLU A 110 -11.38 -6.32 -10.57
N ASP A 111 -10.18 -5.74 -10.55
CA ASP A 111 -9.14 -5.93 -11.57
C ASP A 111 -7.95 -6.80 -11.12
N THR A 112 -8.05 -7.44 -9.96
CA THR A 112 -6.97 -8.28 -9.41
C THR A 112 -7.54 -9.51 -8.71
N GLY A 113 -6.73 -10.54 -8.53
CA GLY A 113 -7.19 -11.75 -7.86
C GLY A 113 -6.15 -12.87 -7.87
N PRO A 114 -6.54 -14.08 -7.43
CA PRO A 114 -5.65 -15.23 -7.38
C PRO A 114 -4.98 -15.46 -8.73
N LEU A 115 -3.66 -15.69 -8.71
CA LEU A 115 -2.85 -15.94 -9.91
C LEU A 115 -2.91 -14.83 -10.98
N GLY A 116 -3.29 -13.61 -10.60
CA GLY A 116 -3.45 -12.48 -11.51
C GLY A 116 -4.77 -12.47 -12.29
N ILE A 117 -5.72 -13.34 -11.94
CA ILE A 117 -7.04 -13.40 -12.57
C ILE A 117 -7.94 -12.32 -11.97
N ARG A 118 -8.56 -11.49 -12.80
CA ARG A 118 -9.51 -10.46 -12.36
C ARG A 118 -10.76 -11.10 -11.80
N MET A 119 -11.17 -10.70 -10.59
CA MET A 119 -12.37 -11.28 -9.96
C MET A 119 -13.66 -10.66 -10.47
N HIS A 120 -13.61 -9.49 -11.13
CA HIS A 120 -14.80 -8.77 -11.62
C HIS A 120 -15.85 -8.49 -10.52
N MET A 121 -15.42 -8.41 -9.27
CA MET A 121 -16.26 -8.20 -8.10
C MET A 121 -15.72 -7.04 -7.25
N PRO A 122 -16.55 -6.06 -6.86
CA PRO A 122 -16.11 -4.88 -6.13
C PRO A 122 -15.99 -5.14 -4.62
N ILE A 123 -15.30 -6.22 -4.22
CA ILE A 123 -15.14 -6.58 -2.81
C ILE A 123 -14.01 -5.74 -2.19
N PRO A 124 -14.27 -4.92 -1.15
CA PRO A 124 -13.30 -3.96 -0.60
C PRO A 124 -12.30 -4.65 0.33
N ILE A 125 -11.36 -5.38 -0.27
CA ILE A 125 -10.32 -6.10 0.47
C ILE A 125 -9.20 -5.18 0.98
N GLY A 126 -9.19 -3.90 0.59
CA GLY A 126 -8.13 -2.96 0.92
C GLY A 126 -6.85 -3.33 0.19
N MET A 127 -6.64 -2.76 -0.99
CA MET A 127 -5.47 -3.00 -1.81
C MET A 127 -4.27 -2.21 -1.31
N PRO A 128 -3.03 -2.68 -1.57
CA PRO A 128 -1.84 -1.89 -1.27
C PRO A 128 -1.94 -0.52 -1.94
N THR A 129 -1.83 0.53 -1.13
CA THR A 129 -2.08 1.92 -1.53
C THR A 129 -0.79 2.62 -1.91
N LEU A 130 -0.65 3.00 -3.18
CA LEU A 130 0.47 3.77 -3.71
C LEU A 130 -0.12 4.98 -4.44
N GLY A 131 -0.16 6.11 -3.76
CA GLY A 131 -0.77 7.33 -4.28
C GLY A 131 -1.07 8.31 -3.16
N ALA A 132 -1.18 9.59 -3.53
CA ALA A 132 -1.48 10.64 -2.58
C ALA A 132 -2.99 10.84 -2.39
N SER A 133 -3.35 11.28 -1.20
CA SER A 133 -4.69 11.79 -0.93
C SER A 133 -4.74 13.31 -1.15
N LEU A 134 -5.93 13.81 -1.47
CA LEU A 134 -6.19 15.25 -1.62
C LEU A 134 -7.46 15.60 -0.85
N SER A 135 -7.31 16.35 0.23
CA SER A 135 -8.43 16.93 0.98
C SER A 135 -8.87 18.26 0.37
N THR A 136 -10.16 18.56 0.46
CA THR A 136 -10.74 19.85 0.07
C THR A 136 -11.49 20.48 1.24
N GLN A 137 -11.66 21.81 1.20
CA GLN A 137 -12.43 22.54 2.22
C GLN A 137 -13.91 22.16 2.25
N SER A 138 -14.45 21.57 1.16
CA SER A 138 -15.84 21.13 1.09
C SER A 138 -16.12 19.84 1.86
N GLY A 139 -15.14 19.29 2.59
CA GLY A 139 -15.27 18.03 3.32
C GLY A 139 -15.14 16.79 2.44
N LEU A 140 -14.45 16.91 1.29
CA LEU A 140 -14.18 15.80 0.39
C LEU A 140 -12.71 15.39 0.46
N LEU A 141 -12.47 14.08 0.48
CA LEU A 141 -11.16 13.47 0.35
C LEU A 141 -11.10 12.68 -0.94
N PHE A 142 -10.24 13.09 -1.86
CA PHE A 142 -9.99 12.35 -3.10
C PHE A 142 -8.80 11.41 -2.93
N PHE A 143 -8.93 10.20 -3.48
CA PHE A 143 -7.85 9.23 -3.51
C PHE A 143 -7.87 8.41 -4.78
N ALA A 144 -6.70 8.31 -5.40
CA ALA A 144 -6.39 7.35 -6.45
C ALA A 144 -5.02 6.77 -6.11
N GLY A 145 -4.92 5.44 -6.09
CA GLY A 145 -3.68 4.76 -5.73
C GLY A 145 -3.87 3.28 -5.44
N THR A 146 -4.89 2.68 -6.06
CA THR A 146 -5.25 1.27 -5.90
C THR A 146 -5.27 0.58 -7.25
N GLN A 147 -5.02 -0.73 -7.23
CA GLN A 147 -4.91 -1.56 -8.43
C GLN A 147 -6.25 -1.88 -9.11
N ASP A 148 -7.37 -1.31 -8.63
CA ASP A 148 -8.68 -1.42 -9.26
C ASP A 148 -9.11 -0.14 -10.00
N PHE A 149 -8.13 0.72 -10.32
CA PHE A 149 -8.26 1.79 -11.31
C PHE A 149 -9.45 2.72 -11.06
N TYR A 150 -9.67 3.10 -9.82
CA TYR A 150 -10.72 4.05 -9.45
C TYR A 150 -10.13 5.31 -8.83
N LEU A 151 -10.62 6.46 -9.26
CA LEU A 151 -10.58 7.69 -8.48
C LEU A 151 -11.80 7.70 -7.56
N ARG A 152 -11.59 7.93 -6.27
CA ARG A 152 -12.64 7.93 -5.24
C ARG A 152 -12.74 9.28 -4.56
N ALA A 153 -13.94 9.58 -4.07
CA ALA A 153 -14.18 10.65 -3.11
C ALA A 153 -14.82 10.07 -1.84
N PHE A 154 -14.28 10.47 -0.69
CA PHE A 154 -14.78 10.12 0.64
C PHE A 154 -15.26 11.36 1.39
N ASP A 155 -16.26 11.18 2.25
CA ASP A 155 -16.64 12.17 3.26
C ASP A 155 -15.56 12.20 4.35
N THR A 156 -14.96 13.37 4.59
CA THR A 156 -13.85 13.52 5.55
C THR A 156 -14.26 13.27 7.00
N ALA A 157 -15.55 13.41 7.36
CA ALA A 157 -16.02 13.26 8.73
C ALA A 157 -16.14 11.79 9.16
N ASN A 158 -16.39 10.88 8.22
CA ASN A 158 -16.71 9.49 8.53
C ASN A 158 -16.02 8.45 7.64
N GLY A 159 -15.29 8.86 6.61
CA GLY A 159 -14.56 7.97 5.70
C GLY A 159 -15.45 7.19 4.73
N LYS A 160 -16.74 7.52 4.61
CA LYS A 160 -17.66 6.86 3.68
C LYS A 160 -17.31 7.24 2.24
N GLU A 161 -17.16 6.24 1.38
CA GLU A 161 -17.07 6.47 -0.08
C GLU A 161 -18.43 7.02 -0.56
N ILE A 162 -18.42 8.23 -1.11
CA ILE A 162 -19.64 8.88 -1.64
C ILE A 162 -19.69 8.90 -3.16
N TRP A 163 -18.53 8.70 -3.81
CA TRP A 163 -18.41 8.66 -5.25
C TRP A 163 -17.14 7.93 -5.70
N LYS A 164 -17.20 7.31 -6.87
CA LYS A 164 -16.02 6.79 -7.57
C LYS A 164 -16.23 6.80 -9.09
N SER A 165 -15.13 6.89 -9.84
CA SER A 165 -15.12 6.71 -11.30
C SER A 165 -13.89 5.93 -11.76
N ARG A 166 -14.07 5.16 -12.85
CA ARG A 166 -13.00 4.35 -13.45
C ARG A 166 -11.97 5.24 -14.14
N LEU A 167 -10.71 4.87 -13.97
CA LEU A 167 -9.57 5.37 -14.72
C LEU A 167 -9.17 4.32 -15.76
N PRO A 168 -8.60 4.73 -16.90
CA PRO A 168 -8.15 3.79 -17.93
C PRO A 168 -6.96 2.93 -17.48
N VAL A 169 -6.19 3.40 -16.49
CA VAL A 169 -5.01 2.75 -15.91
C VAL A 169 -4.92 3.06 -14.42
N GLY A 170 -4.08 2.30 -13.71
CA GLY A 170 -3.79 2.56 -12.30
C GLY A 170 -2.94 3.81 -12.10
N SER A 171 -3.18 4.52 -11.00
CA SER A 171 -2.45 5.72 -10.63
C SER A 171 -1.32 5.46 -9.63
N GLN A 172 -0.99 4.19 -9.38
CA GLN A 172 0.19 3.78 -8.61
C GLN A 172 1.45 4.05 -9.43
N SER A 173 2.29 4.99 -8.97
CA SER A 173 3.63 5.28 -9.52
C SER A 173 4.70 4.79 -8.57
#